data_AF-A0A8T4P142-F1
#
_entry.id   AF-A0A8T4P142-F1
#
_cell.length_a   1.000
_cell.length_b   1.000
_cell.length_c   1.000
_cell.angle_alpha   90.00
_cell.angle_beta   90.00
_cell.angle_gamma   90.00
#
_symmetry.space_group_name_H-M   'P 1'
#
loop_
_entity.id
_entity.type
_entity.pdbx_description
1 polymer ?
#
loop_
_entity_poly.entity_id
_entity_poly.type
_entity_poly.pdbx_seq_one_letter_code
_entity_poly.pdbx_strand_id
1 'polypeptide(L)'
;MKLSRPNYYQGILQLRDINDEILDFVHNQIKKRGDVAATKIVGFQNGMDIYLTSQKFVTILGKKLKDNFGGELKISSKLHTKSRHGKELYRVNALFRLSKHKAGDVVLVRGERVRLLSIGKKVFARDLKTGKKVAIRGSELR
;
A
#
# COMPACT_ATOMS: atom_id res chain seq x y z
N MET A 1 21.77 -26.07 -7.74
CA MET A 1 20.66 -25.21 -8.21
C MET A 1 19.56 -25.23 -7.14
N LYS A 2 19.30 -24.11 -6.44
CA LYS A 2 18.34 -24.08 -5.30
C LYS A 2 16.91 -24.17 -5.85
N LEU A 3 16.25 -25.29 -5.59
CA LEU A 3 14.82 -25.50 -5.84
C LEU A 3 14.01 -24.49 -5.01
N SER A 4 13.65 -23.36 -5.61
CA SER A 4 12.56 -22.54 -5.09
C SER A 4 11.28 -23.34 -5.29
N ARG A 5 10.58 -23.69 -4.21
CA ARG A 5 9.28 -24.35 -4.30
C ARG A 5 8.36 -23.45 -5.14
N PRO A 6 7.60 -23.97 -6.13
CA PRO A 6 6.84 -23.17 -7.08
C PRO A 6 5.81 -22.21 -6.46
N ASN A 7 5.55 -22.31 -5.15
CA ASN A 7 4.63 -21.45 -4.38
C ASN A 7 5.28 -20.79 -3.15
N TYR A 8 6.61 -20.70 -3.07
CA TYR A 8 7.25 -20.05 -1.92
C TYR A 8 7.01 -18.54 -1.94
N TYR A 9 6.57 -17.98 -0.81
CA TYR A 9 6.45 -16.55 -0.61
C TYR A 9 6.69 -16.19 0.85
N GLN A 10 7.14 -14.96 1.07
CA GLN A 10 7.37 -14.38 2.40
C GLN A 10 6.44 -13.21 2.69
N GLY A 11 5.81 -12.62 1.67
CA GLY A 11 4.74 -11.67 1.92
C GLY A 11 3.77 -11.51 0.78
N ILE A 12 2.66 -10.86 1.09
CA ILE A 12 1.56 -10.60 0.18
C ILE A 12 1.36 -9.08 0.14
N LEU A 13 1.44 -8.51 -1.05
CA LEU A 13 0.97 -7.17 -1.32
C LEU A 13 -0.48 -7.26 -1.79
N GLN A 14 -1.41 -6.76 -0.98
CA GLN A 14 -2.82 -6.73 -1.27
C GLN A 14 -3.19 -5.33 -1.69
N LEU A 15 -3.68 -5.18 -2.91
CA LEU A 15 -4.07 -3.91 -3.49
C LEU A 15 -5.59 -3.88 -3.63
N ARG A 16 -6.25 -2.83 -3.14
CA ARG A 16 -7.70 -2.64 -3.25
C ARG A 16 -8.04 -1.24 -3.73
N ASP A 17 -9.12 -1.14 -4.50
CA ASP A 17 -9.69 0.08 -5.05
C ASP A 17 -8.67 0.89 -5.89
N ILE A 18 -7.75 0.17 -6.55
CA ILE A 18 -6.63 0.73 -7.31
C ILE A 18 -7.01 1.10 -8.75
N ASN A 19 -6.17 1.93 -9.38
CA ASN A 19 -6.21 2.25 -10.81
C ASN A 19 -5.00 1.63 -11.55
N ASP A 20 -4.98 1.74 -12.88
CA ASP A 20 -3.92 1.19 -13.73
C ASP A 20 -2.54 1.80 -13.43
N GLU A 21 -2.49 3.09 -13.09
CA GLU A 21 -1.23 3.78 -12.73
C GLU A 21 -0.54 3.13 -11.53
N ILE A 22 -1.30 2.72 -10.51
CA ILE A 22 -0.77 2.02 -9.34
C ILE A 22 -0.27 0.62 -9.71
N LEU A 23 -0.98 -0.08 -10.61
CA LEU A 23 -0.55 -1.38 -11.10
C LEU A 23 0.78 -1.28 -11.86
N ASP A 24 0.88 -0.33 -12.77
CA ASP A 24 2.11 -0.07 -13.52
C ASP A 24 3.27 0.30 -12.59
N PHE A 25 3.00 1.13 -11.57
CA PHE A 25 3.99 1.45 -10.55
C PHE A 25 4.49 0.19 -9.85
N VAL A 26 3.60 -0.68 -9.40
CA VAL A 26 3.94 -1.93 -8.70
C VAL A 26 4.74 -2.86 -9.60
N HIS A 27 4.29 -3.08 -10.84
CA HIS A 27 5.00 -3.90 -11.82
C HIS A 27 6.42 -3.37 -12.07
N ASN A 28 6.58 -2.06 -12.22
CA ASN A 28 7.89 -1.43 -12.41
C ASN A 28 8.79 -1.56 -11.18
N GLN A 29 8.25 -1.44 -9.95
CA GLN A 29 9.04 -1.64 -8.74
C GLN A 29 9.51 -3.10 -8.58
N ILE A 30 8.68 -4.08 -8.96
CA ILE A 30 9.05 -5.50 -8.94
C ILE A 30 10.12 -5.78 -9.99
N LYS A 31 9.93 -5.32 -11.24
CA LYS A 31 10.92 -5.52 -12.33
C LYS A 31 12.30 -4.95 -12.00
N LYS A 32 12.36 -3.83 -11.27
CA LYS A 32 13.64 -3.22 -10.82
C LYS A 32 14.39 -4.06 -9.79
N ARG A 33 13.76 -5.08 -9.20
CA ARG A 33 14.33 -5.94 -8.16
C ARG A 33 14.63 -7.33 -8.73
N GLY A 34 15.88 -7.57 -9.13
CA GLY A 34 16.33 -8.88 -9.59
C GLY A 34 16.34 -9.96 -8.49
N ASP A 35 16.29 -9.56 -7.21
CA ASP A 35 16.29 -10.46 -6.04
C ASP A 35 14.88 -10.83 -5.54
N VAL A 36 13.82 -10.30 -6.15
CA VAL A 36 12.43 -10.52 -5.72
C VAL A 36 11.60 -11.08 -6.87
N ALA A 37 10.88 -12.18 -6.62
CA ALA A 37 9.98 -12.78 -7.58
C ALA A 37 8.53 -12.68 -7.11
N ALA A 38 7.62 -12.39 -8.05
CA ALA A 38 6.19 -12.60 -7.87
C ALA A 38 5.85 -14.04 -8.20
N THR A 39 5.47 -14.84 -7.20
CA THR A 39 5.23 -16.29 -7.37
C THR A 39 3.77 -16.62 -7.66
N LYS A 40 2.86 -15.72 -7.29
CA LYS A 40 1.43 -15.85 -7.56
C LYS A 40 0.78 -14.48 -7.62
N ILE A 41 -0.16 -14.29 -8.55
CA ILE A 41 -1.04 -13.12 -8.62
C ILE A 41 -2.47 -13.64 -8.60
N VAL A 42 -3.32 -13.06 -7.75
CA VAL A 42 -4.75 -13.40 -7.64
C VAL A 42 -5.56 -12.12 -7.81
N GLY A 43 -6.34 -12.05 -8.89
CA GLY A 43 -7.23 -10.92 -9.16
C GLY A 43 -8.58 -11.06 -8.45
N PHE A 44 -9.16 -9.92 -8.11
CA PHE A 44 -10.50 -9.75 -7.54
C PHE A 44 -11.20 -8.58 -8.25
N GLN A 45 -12.52 -8.48 -8.11
CA GLN A 45 -13.30 -7.38 -8.72
C GLN A 45 -12.82 -5.98 -8.28
N ASN A 46 -12.32 -5.84 -7.05
CA ASN A 46 -11.86 -4.56 -6.49
C ASN A 46 -10.35 -4.50 -6.26
N GLY A 47 -9.54 -5.35 -6.89
CA GLY A 47 -8.09 -5.29 -6.78
C GLY A 47 -7.40 -6.64 -6.94
N MET A 48 -6.23 -6.82 -6.34
CA MET A 48 -5.46 -8.06 -6.49
C MET A 48 -4.51 -8.33 -5.32
N ASP A 49 -4.08 -9.58 -5.18
CA ASP A 49 -3.06 -10.02 -4.24
C ASP A 49 -1.84 -10.53 -5.00
N ILE A 50 -0.67 -9.98 -4.68
CA ILE A 50 0.62 -10.33 -5.28
C ILE A 50 1.50 -10.97 -4.21
N TYR A 51 1.86 -12.23 -4.44
CA TYR A 51 2.68 -13.04 -3.55
C TYR A 51 4.15 -12.86 -3.93
N LEU A 52 4.96 -12.40 -2.97
CA LEU A 52 6.35 -12.00 -3.19
C LEU A 52 7.30 -12.80 -2.31
N THR A 53 8.48 -13.11 -2.84
CA THR A 53 9.52 -13.88 -2.13
C THR A 53 10.24 -13.11 -1.02
N SER A 54 9.99 -11.81 -0.86
CA SER A 54 10.67 -10.95 0.11
C SER A 54 9.70 -10.13 0.97
N GLN A 55 9.65 -10.45 2.26
CA GLN A 55 8.83 -9.70 3.23
C GLN A 55 9.27 -8.23 3.39
N LYS A 56 10.59 -7.97 3.29
CA LYS A 56 11.16 -6.63 3.39
C LYS A 56 10.70 -5.77 2.21
N PHE A 57 10.72 -6.35 1.01
CA PHE A 57 10.28 -5.66 -0.20
C PHE A 57 8.79 -5.35 -0.17
N VAL A 58 7.93 -6.30 0.25
CA VAL A 58 6.48 -6.08 0.43
C VAL A 58 6.21 -4.87 1.33
N THR A 59 6.92 -4.77 2.45
CA THR A 59 6.77 -3.67 3.41
C THR A 59 7.19 -2.32 2.81
N ILE A 60 8.34 -2.30 2.10
CA ILE A 60 8.85 -1.09 1.45
C ILE A 60 7.89 -0.64 0.33
N LEU A 61 7.41 -1.58 -0.48
CA LEU A 61 6.51 -1.29 -1.58
C LEU A 61 5.16 -0.75 -1.10
N GLY A 62 4.60 -1.33 -0.04
CA GLY A 62 3.39 -0.79 0.61
C GLY A 62 3.57 0.65 1.11
N LYS A 63 4.71 0.97 1.73
CA LYS A 63 5.03 2.34 2.17
C LYS A 63 5.16 3.30 0.98
N LYS A 64 5.86 2.88 -0.07
CA LYS A 64 6.00 3.67 -1.32
C LYS A 64 4.63 3.96 -1.94
N LEU A 65 3.73 2.98 -1.97
CA LEU A 65 2.38 3.19 -2.48
C LEU A 65 1.65 4.29 -1.71
N LYS A 66 1.64 4.21 -0.38
CA LYS A 66 1.06 5.24 0.47
C LYS A 66 1.70 6.61 0.29
N ASP A 67 3.02 6.66 0.15
CA ASP A 67 3.74 7.92 0.01
C ASP A 67 3.47 8.62 -1.32
N ASN A 68 3.34 7.86 -2.42
CA ASN A 68 3.14 8.39 -3.77
C ASN A 68 1.67 8.62 -4.12
N PHE A 69 0.77 7.71 -3.73
CA PHE A 69 -0.64 7.72 -4.13
C PHE A 69 -1.59 8.09 -2.99
N GLY A 70 -1.08 8.27 -1.77
CA GLY A 70 -1.93 8.44 -0.59
C GLY A 70 -2.68 7.17 -0.22
N GLY A 71 -3.80 7.29 0.48
CA GLY A 71 -4.61 6.14 0.89
C GLY A 71 -4.18 5.47 2.20
N GLU A 72 -4.77 4.31 2.44
CA GLU A 72 -4.60 3.54 3.67
C GLU A 72 -3.62 2.38 3.45
N LEU A 73 -2.71 2.21 4.41
CA LEU A 73 -1.78 1.08 4.44
C LEU A 73 -1.89 0.39 5.79
N LYS A 74 -2.20 -0.91 5.77
CA LYS A 74 -2.17 -1.79 6.94
C LYS A 74 -1.14 -2.88 6.72
N ILE A 75 -0.15 -2.94 7.61
CA ILE A 75 0.88 -3.99 7.60
C ILE A 75 0.64 -4.90 8.80
N SER A 76 0.64 -6.21 8.57
CA SER A 76 0.62 -7.22 9.62
C SER A 76 1.65 -8.31 9.33
N SER A 77 2.15 -8.94 10.40
CA SER A 77 3.03 -10.10 10.30
C SER A 77 2.43 -11.26 11.08
N LYS A 78 2.59 -12.47 10.58
CA LYS A 78 2.19 -13.71 11.25
C LYS A 78 3.36 -14.67 11.27
N LEU A 79 3.62 -15.28 12.42
CA LEU A 79 4.58 -16.36 12.54
C LEU A 79 4.11 -17.53 11.65
N HIS A 80 4.93 -17.92 10.68
CA HIS A 80 4.60 -19.00 9.76
C HIS A 80 5.15 -20.34 10.26
N THR A 81 6.41 -20.37 10.67
CA THR A 81 7.04 -21.58 11.21
C THR A 81 8.26 -21.22 12.07
N LYS A 82 8.69 -22.17 12.91
CA LYS A 82 9.97 -22.11 13.61
C LYS A 82 10.92 -23.09 12.93
N SER A 83 12.09 -22.61 12.53
CA SER A 83 13.17 -23.47 12.07
C SER A 83 13.58 -24.43 13.18
N ARG A 84 14.12 -25.59 12.80
CA ARG A 84 14.72 -26.56 13.74
C ARG A 84 15.83 -25.95 14.61
N HIS A 85 16.44 -24.85 14.15
CA HIS A 85 17.45 -24.08 14.88
C HIS A 85 16.86 -22.89 15.68
N GLY A 86 15.56 -22.88 15.96
CA GLY A 86 14.90 -21.84 16.77
C GLY A 86 14.58 -20.52 16.03
N LYS A 87 15.06 -20.34 14.79
CA LYS A 87 14.78 -19.13 14.01
C LYS A 87 13.31 -19.07 13.57
N GLU A 88 12.62 -18.00 13.95
CA GLU A 88 11.24 -17.73 13.54
C GLU A 88 11.16 -17.20 12.10
N LEU A 89 10.32 -17.83 11.28
CA LEU A 89 10.02 -17.41 9.92
C LEU A 89 8.63 -16.78 9.89
N TYR A 90 8.57 -15.49 9.57
CA TYR A 90 7.34 -14.73 9.46
C TYR A 90 6.86 -14.64 8.01
N ARG A 91 5.56 -14.42 7.85
CA ARG A 91 4.96 -13.92 6.61
C ARG A 91 4.34 -12.55 6.87
N VAL A 92 4.52 -11.64 5.93
CA VAL A 92 4.03 -10.25 6.02
C VAL A 92 2.91 -10.01 5.03
N ASN A 93 1.82 -9.39 5.49
CA ASN A 93 0.76 -8.87 4.63
C ASN A 93 0.84 -7.34 4.64
N ALA A 94 0.87 -6.72 3.46
CA ALA A 94 0.72 -5.30 3.28
C ALA A 94 -0.55 -5.04 2.47
N LEU A 95 -1.58 -4.53 3.12
CA LEU A 95 -2.84 -4.14 2.49
C LEU A 95 -2.84 -2.65 2.22
N PHE A 96 -2.90 -2.30 0.94
CA PHE A 96 -3.02 -0.94 0.44
C PHE A 96 -4.42 -0.73 -0.13
N ARG A 97 -5.08 0.35 0.30
CA ARG A 97 -6.35 0.82 -0.29
C ARG A 97 -6.17 2.26 -0.77
N LEU A 98 -6.50 2.51 -2.03
CA LEU A 98 -6.52 3.87 -2.54
C LEU A 98 -7.63 4.67 -1.83
N SER A 99 -7.36 5.92 -1.48
CA SER A 99 -8.42 6.79 -0.94
C SER A 99 -9.42 7.11 -2.04
N LYS A 100 -10.71 7.17 -1.70
CA LYS A 100 -11.76 7.64 -2.62
C LYS A 100 -11.62 9.11 -3.00
N HIS A 101 -10.85 9.86 -2.22
CA HIS A 101 -10.65 11.28 -2.41
C HIS A 101 -9.37 11.56 -3.19
N LYS A 102 -9.44 12.51 -4.12
CA LYS A 102 -8.30 13.03 -4.89
C LYS A 102 -8.06 14.51 -4.59
N ALA A 103 -6.86 14.99 -4.94
CA ALA A 103 -6.60 16.42 -4.92
C ALA A 103 -7.61 17.14 -5.81
N GLY A 104 -8.18 18.24 -5.31
CA GLY A 104 -9.25 19.00 -5.94
C GLY A 104 -10.63 18.77 -5.31
N ASP A 105 -10.85 17.62 -4.67
CA ASP A 105 -12.14 17.29 -4.05
C ASP A 105 -12.46 18.20 -2.86
N VAL A 106 -13.75 18.45 -2.63
CA VAL A 106 -14.25 19.16 -1.44
C VAL A 106 -14.80 18.13 -0.47
N VAL A 107 -14.25 18.11 0.74
CA VAL A 107 -14.63 17.16 1.80
C VAL A 107 -14.99 17.90 3.08
N LEU A 108 -15.81 17.27 3.92
CA LEU A 108 -16.16 17.79 5.24
C LEU A 108 -15.20 17.22 6.29
N VAL A 109 -14.34 18.06 6.87
CA VAL A 109 -13.41 17.67 7.93
C VAL A 109 -13.77 18.47 9.18
N ARG A 110 -14.13 17.77 10.27
CA ARG A 110 -14.50 18.39 11.56
C ARG A 110 -15.61 19.45 11.45
N GLY A 111 -16.58 19.24 10.55
CA GLY A 111 -17.69 20.16 10.30
C GLY A 111 -17.36 21.32 9.35
N GLU A 112 -16.14 21.39 8.81
CA GLU A 112 -15.74 22.43 7.87
C GLU A 112 -15.49 21.87 6.48
N ARG A 113 -15.95 22.60 5.45
CA ARG A 113 -15.72 22.21 4.06
C ARG A 113 -14.33 22.67 3.64
N VAL A 114 -13.49 21.71 3.29
CA VAL A 114 -12.12 21.96 2.85
C VAL A 114 -11.89 21.38 1.46
N ARG A 115 -11.16 22.10 0.62
CA ARG A 115 -10.74 21.63 -0.70
C ARG A 115 -9.38 20.99 -0.62
N LEU A 116 -9.27 19.72 -0.99
CA LEU A 116 -8.01 18.97 -0.96
C LEU A 116 -7.03 19.55 -1.98
N LEU A 117 -5.82 19.86 -1.54
CA LEU A 117 -4.74 20.36 -2.38
C LEU A 117 -3.75 19.25 -2.74
N SER A 118 -3.52 18.31 -1.83
CA SER A 118 -2.57 17.21 -2.00
C SER A 118 -2.97 16.05 -1.10
N ILE A 119 -2.86 14.82 -1.59
CA ILE A 119 -3.14 13.57 -0.86
C ILE A 119 -1.94 12.65 -1.11
N GLY A 120 -1.31 12.15 -0.04
CA GLY A 120 -0.03 11.44 -0.11
C GLY A 120 0.60 11.34 1.28
N LYS A 121 1.92 11.53 1.35
CA LYS A 121 2.67 11.62 2.62
C LYS A 121 2.08 12.64 3.61
N LYS A 122 1.61 13.78 3.10
CA LYS A 122 0.88 14.81 3.88
C LYS A 122 -0.37 15.18 3.10
N VAL A 123 -1.49 15.30 3.83
CA VAL A 123 -2.74 15.78 3.24
C VAL A 123 -2.86 17.27 3.56
N PHE A 124 -2.90 18.07 2.50
CA PHE A 124 -3.15 19.51 2.60
C PHE A 124 -4.52 19.81 2.07
N ALA A 125 -5.23 20.71 2.74
CA ALA A 125 -6.51 21.21 2.29
C ALA A 125 -6.54 22.74 2.44
N ARG A 126 -7.44 23.36 1.69
CA ARG A 126 -7.77 24.78 1.82
C ARG A 126 -9.16 24.89 2.42
N ASP A 127 -9.27 25.55 3.55
CA ASP A 127 -10.56 25.88 4.14
C ASP A 127 -11.33 26.82 3.21
N LEU A 128 -12.57 26.48 2.86
CA LEU A 128 -13.41 27.28 1.98
C LEU A 128 -14.01 28.50 2.68
N LYS A 129 -14.10 28.52 4.02
CA LYS A 129 -14.55 29.69 4.79
C LYS A 129 -13.42 30.70 4.99
N THR A 130 -12.28 30.23 5.50
CA THR A 130 -11.17 31.13 5.88
C THR A 130 -10.14 31.33 4.77
N GLY A 131 -10.16 30.49 3.73
CA GLY A 131 -9.17 30.49 2.66
C GLY A 131 -7.80 29.95 3.06
N LYS A 132 -7.59 29.61 4.34
CA LYS A 132 -6.29 29.18 4.90
C LYS A 132 -5.93 27.76 4.48
N LYS A 133 -4.64 27.51 4.32
CA LYS A 133 -4.09 26.18 4.10
C LYS A 133 -3.98 25.45 5.44
N VAL A 134 -4.60 24.27 5.53
CA VAL A 134 -4.58 23.41 6.71
C VAL A 134 -3.97 22.05 6.37
N ALA A 135 -3.24 21.47 7.31
CA ALA A 135 -2.77 20.10 7.22
C ALA A 135 -3.77 19.19 7.94
N ILE A 136 -4.27 18.18 7.26
CA ILE A 136 -5.22 17.20 7.81
C ILE A 136 -4.56 15.82 7.85
N ARG A 137 -5.02 14.95 8.74
CA ARG A 137 -4.56 13.55 8.74
C ARG A 137 -5.35 12.77 7.71
N GLY A 138 -4.70 11.87 6.98
CA GLY A 138 -5.38 11.00 6.01
C GLY A 138 -6.48 10.13 6.64
N SER A 139 -6.37 9.83 7.94
CA SER A 139 -7.42 9.12 8.70
C SER A 139 -8.72 9.91 8.88
N GLU A 140 -8.70 11.23 8.63
CA GLU A 140 -9.87 12.11 8.74
C GLU A 140 -10.67 12.21 7.43
N LEU A 141 -10.18 11.58 6.35
CA LEU A 141 -10.82 11.54 5.03
C LEU A 141 -11.71 10.29 4.84
N ARG A 142 -12.48 9.94 5.87
CA ARG A 142 -13.31 8.72 5.86
C ARG A 142 -14.54 8.82 4.98
#